data_AF-A0A420WEG7-F1
#
_entry.id   AF-A0A420WEG7-F1
#
_cell.length_a   1.000
_cell.length_b   1.000
_cell.length_c   1.000
_cell.angle_alpha   90.00
_cell.angle_beta   90.00
_cell.angle_gamma   90.00
#
_symmetry.space_group_name_H-M   'P 1'
#
loop_
_entity.id
_entity.type
_entity.pdbx_description
1 polymer ?
#
loop_
_entity_poly.entity_id
_entity_poly.type
_entity_poly.pdbx_seq_one_letter_code
_entity_poly.pdbx_strand_id
1 'polypeptide(L)'
;MLDFDRLENGTVKSFPFTYLMAEACLSEEDGAAVRQDYPNITKTGYLPLSKLDVHGAFSRLIDDLQSPRLAEILSDKLGLELRDKPRMITVRKLSKDSDGRIHNDSLSKICTCLIYLNETWDPAYGGAIRALNGENDMDDFADEMTPLTGNMFAFARSETSWHGHPPFAGERYVIQTTFLINEEALARKENRGGIQLLLKKLNPFAR
;
A
#
# COMPACT_ATOMS: atom_id res chain seq x y z
N MET A 1 -9.04 -14.94 3.18
CA MET A 1 -9.98 -13.79 3.29
C MET A 1 -9.99 -13.01 2.00
N LEU A 2 -8.82 -12.72 1.44
CA LEU A 2 -8.71 -12.10 0.13
C LEU A 2 -9.38 -12.98 -0.95
N ASP A 3 -10.20 -12.35 -1.78
CA ASP A 3 -10.78 -12.94 -2.98
C ASP A 3 -9.74 -12.87 -4.10
N PHE A 4 -8.98 -13.96 -4.24
CA PHE A 4 -7.93 -14.06 -5.25
C PHE A 4 -8.49 -14.12 -6.69
N ASP A 5 -9.70 -14.66 -6.88
CA ASP A 5 -10.34 -14.70 -8.19
C ASP A 5 -10.63 -13.27 -8.68
N ARG A 6 -11.08 -12.38 -7.80
CA ARG A 6 -11.24 -10.96 -8.13
C ARG A 6 -9.92 -10.27 -8.46
N LEU A 7 -8.86 -10.58 -7.71
CA LEU A 7 -7.54 -10.02 -8.00
C LEU A 7 -6.99 -10.48 -9.37
N GLU A 8 -7.18 -11.76 -9.70
CA GLU A 8 -6.80 -12.35 -10.99
C GLU A 8 -7.57 -11.72 -12.15
N ASN A 9 -8.85 -11.42 -11.95
CA ASN A 9 -9.71 -10.76 -12.92
C ASN A 9 -9.55 -9.23 -12.93
N GLY A 10 -8.68 -8.66 -12.10
CA GLY A 10 -8.40 -7.22 -12.06
C GLY A 10 -7.85 -6.69 -13.41
N THR A 11 -8.10 -5.40 -13.66
CA THR A 11 -7.67 -4.73 -14.89
C THR A 11 -6.19 -4.40 -14.83
N VAL A 12 -5.44 -4.82 -15.85
CA VAL A 12 -4.03 -4.44 -16.04
C VAL A 12 -3.94 -3.39 -17.13
N LYS A 13 -3.18 -2.33 -16.87
CA LYS A 13 -2.78 -1.35 -17.87
C LYS A 13 -1.26 -1.25 -17.92
N SER A 14 -0.71 -1.01 -19.09
CA SER A 14 0.74 -0.89 -19.34
C SER A 14 1.21 0.55 -19.56
N PHE A 15 0.27 1.51 -19.64
CA PHE A 15 0.52 2.93 -19.78
C PHE A 15 -0.22 3.69 -18.66
N PRO A 16 0.38 4.70 -18.02
CA PRO A 16 1.74 5.25 -18.22
C PRO A 16 2.88 4.36 -17.69
N PHE A 17 2.54 3.31 -16.95
CA PHE A 17 3.42 2.23 -16.50
C PHE A 17 2.56 0.97 -16.29
N THR A 18 3.18 -0.15 -15.89
CA THR A 18 2.44 -1.40 -15.64
C THR A 18 1.83 -1.42 -14.23
N TYR A 19 0.50 -1.42 -14.15
CA TYR A 19 -0.26 -1.52 -12.91
C TYR A 19 -1.54 -2.35 -13.06
N LEU A 20 -2.01 -2.85 -11.92
CA LEU A 20 -3.19 -3.66 -11.70
C LEU A 20 -4.15 -2.91 -10.78
N MET A 21 -5.42 -2.88 -11.19
CA MET A 21 -6.55 -2.37 -10.41
C MET A 21 -7.56 -3.50 -10.23
N ALA A 22 -7.90 -3.83 -8.99
CA ALA A 22 -8.91 -4.83 -8.68
C ALA A 22 -9.81 -4.30 -7.55
N GLU A 23 -11.12 -4.41 -7.72
CA GLU A 23 -12.10 -3.88 -6.77
C GLU A 23 -12.77 -5.02 -5.99
N ALA A 24 -13.18 -4.71 -4.76
CA ALA A 24 -13.90 -5.61 -3.88
C ALA A 24 -13.20 -6.98 -3.68
N CYS A 25 -11.86 -7.01 -3.62
CA CYS A 25 -11.06 -8.21 -3.31
C CYS A 25 -11.20 -8.65 -1.84
N LEU A 26 -12.03 -7.96 -1.06
CA LEU A 26 -12.40 -8.30 0.30
C LEU A 26 -13.87 -7.91 0.47
N SER A 27 -14.67 -8.78 1.09
CA SER A 27 -16.08 -8.48 1.35
C SER A 27 -16.23 -7.33 2.37
N GLU A 28 -17.38 -6.64 2.38
CA GLU A 28 -17.65 -5.60 3.38
C GLU A 28 -17.68 -6.17 4.81
N GLU A 29 -18.19 -7.40 4.98
CA GLU A 29 -18.21 -8.10 6.27
C GLU A 29 -16.78 -8.39 6.76
N ASP A 30 -15.95 -8.96 5.89
CA ASP A 30 -14.55 -9.23 6.19
C ASP A 30 -13.77 -7.94 6.42
N GLY A 31 -14.04 -6.89 5.66
CA GLY A 31 -13.45 -5.57 5.85
C GLY A 31 -13.82 -4.95 7.19
N ALA A 32 -15.08 -5.06 7.61
CA ALA A 32 -15.52 -4.62 8.93
C ALA A 32 -14.81 -5.41 10.05
N ALA A 33 -14.70 -6.73 9.91
CA ALA A 33 -13.95 -7.56 10.87
C ALA A 33 -12.46 -7.17 10.93
N VAL A 34 -11.82 -6.94 9.78
CA VAL A 34 -10.41 -6.47 9.72
C VAL A 34 -10.26 -5.09 10.36
N ARG A 35 -11.23 -4.18 10.19
CA ARG A 35 -11.21 -2.86 10.85
C ARG A 35 -11.34 -2.97 12.37
N GLN A 36 -12.13 -3.92 12.89
CA GLN A 36 -12.26 -4.16 14.33
C GLN A 36 -10.95 -4.66 14.95
N ASP A 37 -10.26 -5.56 14.26
CA ASP A 37 -8.97 -6.12 14.68
C ASP A 37 -7.75 -5.30 14.18
N TYR A 38 -7.99 -4.10 13.62
CA TYR A 38 -6.92 -3.28 13.05
C TYR A 38 -6.01 -2.77 14.17
N PRO A 39 -4.67 -2.77 13.99
CA PRO A 39 -3.75 -2.33 15.03
C PRO A 39 -4.02 -0.88 15.46
N ASN A 40 -3.87 -0.61 16.75
CA ASN A 40 -4.04 0.73 17.31
C ASN A 40 -2.91 1.68 16.88
N ILE A 41 -3.09 2.30 15.71
CA ILE A 41 -2.14 3.25 15.13
C ILE A 41 -2.60 4.69 15.42
N THR A 42 -1.88 5.37 16.30
CA THR A 42 -2.15 6.78 16.70
C THR A 42 -1.21 7.79 16.06
N LYS A 43 -0.35 7.35 15.14
CA LYS A 43 0.64 8.19 14.45
C LYS A 43 0.43 8.15 12.94
N THR A 44 0.72 9.26 12.27
CA THR A 44 0.72 9.36 10.81
C THR A 44 1.87 8.54 10.21
N GLY A 45 1.69 8.13 8.95
CA GLY A 45 2.72 7.43 8.16
C GLY A 45 2.60 5.91 8.24
N TYR A 46 3.47 5.23 7.49
CA TYR A 46 3.52 3.77 7.42
C TYR A 46 4.35 3.19 8.57
N LEU A 47 3.77 2.21 9.28
CA LEU A 47 4.44 1.45 10.33
C LEU A 47 4.74 0.03 9.85
N PRO A 48 5.94 -0.51 10.08
CA PRO A 48 6.24 -1.89 9.72
C PRO A 48 5.43 -2.87 10.57
N LEU A 49 4.96 -3.95 9.94
CA LEU A 49 4.14 -4.98 10.58
C LEU A 49 4.79 -5.55 11.87
N SER A 50 6.12 -5.69 11.89
CA SER A 50 6.90 -6.16 13.05
C SER A 50 6.82 -5.28 14.30
N LYS A 51 6.16 -4.12 14.22
CA LYS A 51 5.94 -3.19 15.34
C LYS A 51 4.47 -3.09 15.75
N LEU A 52 3.61 -3.92 15.18
CA LEU A 52 2.17 -3.88 15.38
C LEU A 52 1.71 -5.16 16.08
N ASP A 53 0.64 -5.03 16.85
CA ASP A 53 -0.09 -6.19 17.34
C ASP A 53 -0.94 -6.76 16.20
N VAL A 54 -0.82 -8.06 15.96
CA VAL A 54 -1.42 -8.76 14.81
C VAL A 54 -2.27 -9.89 15.35
N HIS A 55 -3.59 -9.79 15.19
CA HIS A 55 -4.54 -10.79 15.69
C HIS A 55 -5.81 -10.83 14.82
N GLY A 56 -6.66 -11.83 15.08
CA GLY A 56 -8.00 -11.91 14.54
C GLY A 56 -8.09 -11.88 13.01
N ALA A 57 -9.06 -11.15 12.48
CA ALA A 57 -9.29 -10.94 11.06
C ALA A 57 -8.14 -10.20 10.38
N PHE A 58 -7.52 -9.23 11.07
CA PHE A 58 -6.35 -8.53 10.55
C PHE A 58 -5.20 -9.52 10.28
N SER A 59 -4.92 -10.45 11.21
CA SER A 59 -3.90 -11.49 11.01
C SER A 59 -4.19 -12.36 9.79
N ARG A 60 -5.44 -12.78 9.59
CA ARG A 60 -5.80 -13.62 8.44
C ARG A 60 -5.61 -12.89 7.10
N LEU A 61 -5.92 -11.59 7.05
CA LEU A 61 -5.61 -10.78 5.86
C LEU A 61 -4.09 -10.65 5.64
N ILE A 62 -3.32 -10.47 6.73
CA ILE A 62 -1.85 -10.47 6.64
C ILE A 62 -1.33 -11.79 6.07
N ASP A 63 -1.87 -12.94 6.48
CA ASP A 63 -1.49 -14.26 5.95
C ASP A 63 -1.72 -14.33 4.43
N ASP A 64 -2.87 -13.86 3.94
CA ASP A 64 -3.15 -13.77 2.51
C ASP A 64 -2.15 -12.86 1.78
N LEU A 65 -1.82 -11.71 2.38
CA LEU A 65 -0.84 -10.76 1.83
C LEU A 65 0.60 -11.28 1.85
N GLN A 66 0.89 -12.25 2.73
CA GLN A 66 2.17 -12.96 2.80
C GLN A 66 2.18 -14.26 1.99
N SER A 67 1.05 -14.67 1.42
CA SER A 67 0.93 -15.94 0.73
C SER A 67 1.80 -16.01 -0.54
N PRO A 68 2.23 -17.22 -0.94
CA PRO A 68 2.77 -17.47 -2.28
C PRO A 68 1.78 -17.12 -3.38
N ARG A 69 0.47 -17.37 -3.14
CA ARG A 69 -0.58 -17.12 -4.12
C ARG A 69 -0.65 -15.65 -4.56
N LEU A 70 -0.55 -14.71 -3.62
CA LEU A 70 -0.48 -13.29 -3.97
C LEU A 70 0.72 -13.00 -4.88
N ALA A 71 1.90 -13.54 -4.56
CA ALA A 71 3.11 -13.31 -5.34
C ALA A 71 3.01 -13.90 -6.75
N GLU A 72 2.37 -15.06 -6.92
CA GLU A 72 2.07 -15.65 -8.24
C GLU A 72 1.19 -14.74 -9.07
N ILE A 73 0.04 -14.31 -8.54
CA ILE A 73 -0.90 -13.47 -9.26
C ILE A 73 -0.24 -12.15 -9.67
N LEU A 74 0.47 -11.49 -8.75
CA LEU A 74 1.16 -10.24 -9.07
C LEU A 74 2.31 -10.45 -10.07
N SER A 75 3.00 -11.59 -10.03
CA SER A 75 4.03 -11.95 -11.02
C SER A 75 3.42 -12.03 -12.41
N ASP A 76 2.32 -12.77 -12.55
CA ASP A 76 1.67 -13.00 -13.84
C ASP A 76 1.01 -11.73 -14.38
N LYS A 77 0.32 -10.97 -13.53
CA LYS A 77 -0.42 -9.76 -13.92
C LYS A 77 0.49 -8.58 -14.26
N LEU A 78 1.65 -8.48 -13.62
CA LEU A 78 2.58 -7.36 -13.82
C LEU A 78 3.81 -7.73 -14.66
N GLY A 79 3.96 -9.00 -15.05
CA GLY A 79 5.13 -9.49 -15.78
C GLY A 79 6.42 -9.41 -14.97
N LEU A 80 6.37 -9.85 -13.70
CA LEU A 80 7.46 -9.76 -12.72
C LEU A 80 7.82 -11.14 -12.16
N GLU A 81 8.98 -11.25 -11.52
CA GLU A 81 9.41 -12.46 -10.79
C GLU A 81 9.41 -12.18 -9.27
N LEU A 82 8.27 -12.42 -8.60
CA LEU A 82 8.06 -12.04 -7.19
C LEU A 82 8.09 -13.19 -6.18
N ARG A 83 7.96 -14.45 -6.63
CA ARG A 83 7.75 -15.64 -5.76
C ARG A 83 8.79 -15.75 -4.64
N ASP A 84 10.06 -15.60 -4.98
CA ASP A 84 11.19 -15.73 -4.05
C ASP A 84 11.74 -14.37 -3.58
N LYS A 85 11.01 -13.28 -3.79
CA LYS A 85 11.47 -11.94 -3.42
C LYS A 85 11.13 -11.63 -1.96
N PRO A 86 12.06 -11.01 -1.22
CA PRO A 86 11.78 -10.51 0.12
C PRO A 86 10.62 -9.52 0.07
N ARG A 87 9.69 -9.64 1.02
CA ARG A 87 8.53 -8.77 1.11
C ARG A 87 8.47 -8.07 2.45
N MET A 88 8.09 -6.80 2.43
CA MET A 88 7.82 -6.00 3.62
C MET A 88 6.35 -5.61 3.62
N ILE A 89 5.68 -5.80 4.76
CA ILE A 89 4.35 -5.24 4.99
C ILE A 89 4.45 -4.02 5.89
N THR A 90 3.84 -2.93 5.44
CA THR A 90 3.67 -1.71 6.23
C THR A 90 2.21 -1.29 6.24
N VAL A 91 1.77 -0.77 7.37
CA VAL A 91 0.37 -0.51 7.70
C VAL A 91 0.21 0.96 8.04
N ARG A 92 -0.87 1.59 7.57
CA ARG A 92 -1.20 2.98 7.88
C ARG A 92 -2.69 3.11 8.13
N LYS A 93 -3.02 3.83 9.21
CA LYS A 93 -4.38 4.25 9.55
C LYS A 93 -4.59 5.75 9.36
N LEU A 94 -3.57 6.57 9.66
CA LEU A 94 -3.70 8.03 9.68
C LEU A 94 -2.89 8.69 8.58
N SER A 95 -3.53 9.63 7.88
CA SER A 95 -2.92 10.49 6.88
C SER A 95 -2.82 11.92 7.38
N LYS A 96 -1.75 12.62 6.99
CA LYS A 96 -1.65 14.08 7.10
C LYS A 96 -1.63 14.68 5.69
N ASP A 97 -2.07 15.93 5.61
CA ASP A 97 -2.21 16.69 4.36
C ASP A 97 -0.98 16.60 3.44
N SER A 98 0.23 16.72 4.00
CA SER A 98 1.50 16.67 3.26
C SER A 98 1.90 15.30 2.67
N ASP A 99 1.15 14.24 2.96
CA ASP A 99 1.40 12.90 2.42
C ASP A 99 0.86 12.77 0.99
N GLY A 100 1.28 11.73 0.26
CA GLY A 100 0.75 11.46 -1.09
C GLY A 100 1.44 12.17 -2.24
N ARG A 101 2.58 12.85 -1.99
CA ARG A 101 3.39 13.49 -3.03
C ARG A 101 3.71 12.54 -4.18
N ILE A 102 3.82 13.11 -5.38
CA ILE A 102 4.20 12.39 -6.60
C ILE A 102 5.61 11.78 -6.42
N HIS A 103 5.73 10.49 -6.71
CA HIS A 103 7.00 9.75 -6.71
C HIS A 103 6.91 8.48 -7.55
N ASN A 104 8.04 7.86 -7.90
CA ASN A 104 8.14 6.63 -8.70
C ASN A 104 8.79 5.45 -7.95
N ASP A 105 8.69 5.48 -6.62
CA ASP A 105 9.26 4.49 -5.69
C ASP A 105 10.80 4.29 -5.77
N SER A 106 11.40 4.02 -4.60
CA SER A 106 12.85 3.79 -4.52
C SER A 106 13.30 2.59 -5.36
N LEU A 107 14.51 2.65 -5.94
CA LEU A 107 15.16 1.56 -6.71
C LEU A 107 15.25 0.20 -5.97
N SER A 108 15.11 0.21 -4.64
CA SER A 108 15.07 -1.03 -3.85
C SER A 108 13.79 -1.86 -3.99
N LYS A 109 12.74 -1.30 -4.61
CA LYS A 109 11.44 -1.94 -4.78
C LYS A 109 11.29 -2.52 -6.19
N ILE A 110 10.72 -3.72 -6.28
CA ILE A 110 10.31 -4.36 -7.53
C ILE A 110 8.82 -4.09 -7.79
N CYS A 111 8.00 -4.28 -6.77
CA CYS A 111 6.54 -4.14 -6.84
C CYS A 111 6.01 -3.55 -5.54
N THR A 112 5.00 -2.71 -5.65
CA THR A 112 4.18 -2.24 -4.52
C THR A 112 2.75 -2.67 -4.78
N CYS A 113 2.10 -3.24 -3.75
CA CYS A 113 0.69 -3.63 -3.77
C CYS A 113 0.01 -3.03 -2.53
N LEU A 114 -1.12 -2.36 -2.74
CA LEU A 114 -1.93 -1.70 -1.72
C LEU A 114 -3.28 -2.40 -1.66
N ILE A 115 -3.79 -2.62 -0.45
CA ILE A 115 -5.19 -2.91 -0.20
C ILE A 115 -5.77 -1.85 0.74
N TYR A 116 -6.98 -1.39 0.40
CA TYR A 116 -7.71 -0.38 1.13
C TYR A 116 -8.89 -0.98 1.91
N LEU A 117 -9.25 -0.31 3.01
CA LEU A 117 -10.17 -0.85 4.01
C LEU A 117 -11.17 0.18 4.55
N ASN A 118 -11.31 1.36 3.94
CA ASN A 118 -12.31 2.32 4.38
C ASN A 118 -13.70 1.86 3.95
N GLU A 119 -14.67 1.93 4.87
CA GLU A 119 -16.07 1.55 4.59
C GLU A 119 -16.74 2.49 3.59
N THR A 120 -16.47 3.78 3.73
CA THR A 120 -16.98 4.82 2.85
C THR A 120 -15.86 5.78 2.49
N TRP A 121 -16.03 6.47 1.37
CA TRP A 121 -15.10 7.49 0.93
C TRP A 121 -15.85 8.56 0.14
N ASP A 122 -15.73 9.82 0.58
CA ASP A 122 -16.24 10.96 -0.18
C ASP A 122 -15.18 11.34 -1.24
N PRO A 123 -15.52 11.35 -2.54
CA PRO A 123 -14.60 11.80 -3.58
C PRO A 123 -14.03 13.21 -3.35
N ALA A 124 -14.76 14.08 -2.64
CA ALA A 124 -14.30 15.43 -2.29
C ALA A 124 -13.14 15.45 -1.29
N TYR A 125 -12.83 14.34 -0.61
CA TYR A 125 -11.74 14.27 0.37
C TYR A 125 -10.35 14.23 -0.26
N GLY A 126 -10.22 13.85 -1.54
CA GLY A 126 -8.92 13.48 -2.10
C GLY A 126 -8.45 12.13 -1.57
N GLY A 127 -7.13 11.94 -1.42
CA GLY A 127 -6.54 10.72 -0.82
C GLY A 127 -6.67 9.41 -1.64
N ALA A 128 -7.41 9.40 -2.74
CA ALA A 128 -7.43 8.28 -3.69
C ALA A 128 -6.09 8.19 -4.44
N ILE A 129 -5.54 6.98 -4.59
CA ILE A 129 -4.25 6.83 -5.28
C ILE A 129 -4.45 6.99 -6.78
N ARG A 130 -3.52 7.68 -7.44
CA ARG A 130 -3.51 7.94 -8.87
C ARG A 130 -2.30 7.29 -9.53
N ALA A 131 -2.54 6.70 -10.69
CA ALA A 131 -1.50 6.38 -11.67
C ALA A 131 -1.31 7.61 -12.57
N LEU A 132 -0.17 8.29 -12.44
CA LEU A 132 0.06 9.60 -13.05
C LEU A 132 0.75 9.47 -14.41
N ASN A 133 0.38 10.34 -15.35
CA ASN A 133 0.99 10.37 -16.69
C ASN A 133 2.42 10.96 -16.67
N GLY A 134 2.80 11.63 -15.57
CA GLY A 134 4.12 12.22 -15.36
C GLY A 134 4.39 12.61 -13.90
N GLU A 135 5.50 13.29 -13.68
CA GLU A 135 6.04 13.55 -12.33
C GLU A 135 5.54 14.87 -11.69
N ASN A 136 4.87 15.73 -12.46
CA ASN A 136 4.72 17.14 -12.12
C ASN A 136 3.29 17.59 -11.77
N ASP A 137 2.27 16.84 -12.18
CA ASP A 137 0.87 17.25 -12.02
C ASP A 137 0.04 16.10 -11.44
N MET A 138 -0.59 16.35 -10.28
CA MET A 138 -1.42 15.36 -9.60
C MET A 138 -2.75 15.15 -10.34
N ASP A 139 -3.20 16.14 -11.11
CA ASP A 139 -4.47 16.10 -11.85
C ASP A 139 -4.30 15.54 -13.27
N ASP A 140 -3.07 15.35 -13.74
CA ASP A 140 -2.76 14.60 -14.97
C ASP A 140 -2.54 13.10 -14.68
N PHE A 141 -3.65 12.38 -14.55
CA PHE A 141 -3.67 10.96 -14.21
C PHE A 141 -4.40 10.11 -15.26
N ALA A 142 -3.94 8.87 -15.43
CA ALA A 142 -4.60 7.88 -16.28
C ALA A 142 -5.76 7.20 -15.54
N ASP A 143 -5.55 6.86 -14.27
CA ASP A 143 -6.56 6.22 -13.42
C ASP A 143 -6.40 6.62 -11.95
N GLU A 144 -7.51 6.51 -11.23
CA GLU A 144 -7.61 6.75 -9.79
C GLU A 144 -8.31 5.57 -9.12
N MET A 145 -7.79 5.13 -7.98
CA MET A 145 -8.39 4.08 -7.15
C MET A 145 -8.81 4.66 -5.80
N THR A 146 -10.12 4.57 -5.52
CA THR A 146 -10.69 4.98 -4.23
C THR A 146 -10.26 4.03 -3.12
N PRO A 147 -9.98 4.52 -1.90
CA PRO A 147 -9.48 3.70 -0.82
C PRO A 147 -10.60 2.95 -0.08
N LEU A 148 -11.55 2.37 -0.81
CA LEU A 148 -12.65 1.59 -0.24
C LEU A 148 -12.23 0.15 0.10
N THR A 149 -13.00 -0.49 0.98
CA THR A 149 -12.83 -1.90 1.37
C THR A 149 -12.60 -2.81 0.16
N GLY A 150 -11.49 -3.56 0.19
CA GLY A 150 -11.18 -4.56 -0.82
C GLY A 150 -10.63 -4.00 -2.13
N ASN A 151 -10.56 -2.68 -2.30
CA ASN A 151 -9.91 -2.10 -3.46
C ASN A 151 -8.39 -2.30 -3.36
N MET A 152 -7.81 -2.82 -4.43
CA MET A 152 -6.40 -3.12 -4.54
C MET A 152 -5.77 -2.40 -5.74
N PHE A 153 -4.61 -1.79 -5.48
CA PHE A 153 -3.79 -1.16 -6.50
C PHE A 153 -2.37 -1.70 -6.39
N ALA A 154 -1.86 -2.34 -7.44
CA ALA A 154 -0.51 -2.87 -7.49
C ALA A 154 0.22 -2.40 -8.73
N PHE A 155 1.53 -2.19 -8.66
CA PHE A 155 2.31 -1.71 -9.79
C PHE A 155 3.74 -2.21 -9.78
N ALA A 156 4.26 -2.41 -10.98
CA ALA A 156 5.67 -2.63 -11.21
C ALA A 156 6.43 -1.31 -11.04
N ARG A 157 7.50 -1.32 -10.24
CA ARG A 157 8.35 -0.13 -10.10
C ARG A 157 9.12 0.11 -11.39
N SER A 158 9.06 1.33 -11.90
CA SER A 158 9.84 1.82 -13.04
C SER A 158 10.21 3.30 -12.87
N GLU A 159 11.08 3.84 -13.73
CA GLU A 159 11.39 5.28 -13.74
C GLU A 159 10.15 6.14 -14.07
N THR A 160 9.15 5.56 -14.74
CA THR A 160 7.89 6.23 -15.11
C THR A 160 6.72 5.86 -14.22
N SER A 161 6.93 5.08 -13.16
CA SER A 161 5.87 4.62 -12.26
C SER A 161 5.37 5.71 -11.31
N TRP A 162 5.12 6.90 -11.84
CA TRP A 162 4.68 8.07 -11.09
C TRP A 162 3.30 7.84 -10.50
N HIS A 163 3.21 7.97 -9.20
CA HIS A 163 1.98 7.81 -8.46
C HIS A 163 1.96 8.70 -7.23
N GLY A 164 0.76 8.91 -6.70
CA GLY A 164 0.53 9.73 -5.53
C GLY A 164 -0.96 9.75 -5.19
N HIS A 165 -1.36 10.62 -4.27
CA HIS A 165 -2.76 10.91 -4.04
C HIS A 165 -2.93 12.41 -3.75
N PRO A 166 -4.08 13.03 -4.10
CA PRO A 166 -4.39 14.38 -3.67
C PRO A 166 -4.27 14.50 -2.14
N PRO A 167 -3.92 15.69 -1.61
CA PRO A 167 -3.78 15.91 -0.18
C PRO A 167 -5.00 15.40 0.61
N PHE A 168 -4.74 14.73 1.73
CA PHE A 168 -5.80 14.25 2.62
C PHE A 168 -5.27 14.13 4.05
N ALA A 169 -6.07 14.59 5.01
CA ALA A 169 -5.82 14.44 6.44
C ALA A 169 -6.99 13.73 7.11
N GLY A 170 -6.72 12.64 7.84
CA GLY A 170 -7.74 11.84 8.50
C GLY A 170 -7.46 10.35 8.47
N GLU A 171 -8.49 9.55 8.76
CA GLU A 171 -8.40 8.09 8.74
C GLU A 171 -8.46 7.56 7.30
N ARG A 172 -7.43 6.83 6.91
CA ARG A 172 -7.27 6.18 5.60
C ARG A 172 -6.54 4.87 5.83
N TYR A 173 -7.30 3.78 5.84
CA TYR A 173 -6.81 2.45 6.17
C TYR A 173 -6.20 1.82 4.93
N VAL A 174 -4.88 1.60 4.97
CA VAL A 174 -4.13 1.00 3.87
C VAL A 174 -3.07 0.06 4.40
N ILE A 175 -2.99 -1.12 3.80
CA ILE A 175 -1.89 -2.07 4.00
C ILE A 175 -1.10 -2.12 2.70
N GLN A 176 0.21 -1.92 2.81
CA GLN A 176 1.13 -1.96 1.67
C GLN A 176 2.03 -3.19 1.80
N THR A 177 1.99 -4.04 0.79
CA THR A 177 2.96 -5.12 0.55
C THR A 177 3.99 -4.63 -0.48
N THR A 178 5.26 -4.65 -0.12
CA THR A 178 6.37 -4.23 -0.99
C THR A 178 7.31 -5.39 -1.23
N PHE A 179 7.51 -5.76 -2.48
CA PHE A 179 8.54 -6.72 -2.90
C PHE A 179 9.86 -5.99 -3.19
N LEU A 180 10.96 -6.53 -2.68
CA LEU A 180 12.27 -5.88 -2.67
C LEU A 180 13.29 -6.65 -3.50
N ILE A 181 14.33 -5.95 -3.95
CA ILE A 181 15.39 -6.53 -4.78
C ILE A 181 16.24 -7.58 -4.05
N ASN A 182 16.42 -7.47 -2.72
CA ASN A 182 17.20 -8.39 -1.89
C ASN A 182 16.93 -8.19 -0.38
N GLU A 183 17.40 -9.14 0.43
CA GLU A 183 17.23 -9.16 1.90
C GLU A 183 17.87 -7.97 2.61
N GLU A 184 19.01 -7.49 2.10
CA GLU A 184 19.63 -6.30 2.68
C GLU A 184 18.75 -5.05 2.56
N ALA A 185 18.02 -4.93 1.46
CA ALA A 185 17.05 -3.86 1.28
C ALA A 185 15.90 -3.96 2.29
N LEU A 186 15.50 -5.18 2.65
CA LEU A 186 14.51 -5.44 3.70
C LEU A 186 15.05 -4.99 5.06
N ALA A 187 16.22 -5.50 5.47
CA ALA A 187 16.84 -5.17 6.75
C ALA A 187 17.07 -3.64 6.92
N ARG A 188 17.49 -2.94 5.85
CA ARG A 188 17.64 -1.48 5.86
C ARG A 188 16.30 -0.75 6.07
N LYS A 189 15.21 -1.23 5.47
CA LYS A 189 13.88 -0.61 5.60
C LYS A 189 13.26 -0.87 6.98
N GLU A 190 13.38 -2.08 7.51
CA GLU A 190 12.92 -2.41 8.87
C GLU A 190 13.64 -1.57 9.93
N ASN A 191 14.96 -1.42 9.80
CA ASN A 191 15.76 -0.63 10.73
C ASN A 191 15.49 0.89 10.61
N ARG A 192 15.31 1.43 9.41
CA ARG A 192 14.97 2.85 9.22
C ARG A 192 13.58 3.22 9.77
N GLY A 193 12.60 2.31 9.66
CA GLY A 193 11.27 2.48 10.28
C GLY A 193 11.35 2.61 11.81
N GLY A 194 12.25 1.85 12.45
CA GLY A 194 12.55 2.00 13.87
C GLY A 194 13.32 3.29 14.22
N ILE A 195 14.28 3.69 13.39
CA ILE A 195 15.14 4.85 13.62
C ILE A 195 14.37 6.18 13.45
N GLN A 196 13.41 6.29 12.54
CA GLN A 196 12.61 7.51 12.37
C GLN A 196 11.68 7.77 13.57
N LEU A 197 11.25 6.71 14.27
CA LEU A 197 10.51 6.79 15.54
C LEU A 197 11.42 7.13 16.74
N LEU A 198 12.69 6.70 16.72
CA LEU A 198 13.69 6.99 17.76
C LEU A 198 14.29 8.40 17.65
N LEU A 199 14.57 8.89 16.45
CA LEU A 199 15.12 10.24 16.23
C LEU A 199 14.13 11.34 16.61
N LYS A 200 12.82 11.10 16.53
CA LYS A 200 11.81 12.02 17.08
C LYS A 200 11.82 12.10 18.61
N LYS A 201 12.36 11.10 19.32
CA LYS A 201 12.46 11.11 20.78
C LYS A 201 13.71 11.84 21.31
N LEU A 202 14.65 12.24 20.46
CA LEU A 202 15.92 12.86 20.87
C LEU A 202 16.05 14.34 20.51
N ASN A 203 15.01 14.98 19.97
CA ASN A 203 15.05 16.42 19.68
C ASN A 203 13.96 17.20 20.46
N PRO A 204 14.26 17.76 21.64
CA PRO A 204 13.31 18.54 22.44
C PRO A 204 12.93 19.91 21.81
N PHE A 205 13.33 20.19 20.57
CA PHE A 205 13.08 21.47 19.89
C PHE A 205 12.31 21.36 18.55
N ALA A 206 11.75 20.21 18.20
CA ALA A 206 10.86 20.12 17.05
C ALA A 206 9.47 20.68 17.41
N ARG A 207 9.23 21.96 17.12
CA ARG A 207 7.89 22.55 17.02
C ARG A 207 7.23 22.13 15.70
#